data_AF-A0A6A3A900-F1
#
_entry.id   AF-A0A6A3A900-F1
#
_cell.length_a   1.000
_cell.length_b   1.000
_cell.length_c   1.000
_cell.angle_alpha   90.00
_cell.angle_beta   90.00
_cell.angle_gamma   90.00
#
_symmetry.space_group_name_H-M   'P 1'
#
loop_
_entity.id
_entity.type
_entity.pdbx_description
1 polymer ?
#
loop_
_entity_poly.entity_id
_entity_poly.type
_entity_poly.pdbx_seq_one_letter_code
_entity_poly.pdbx_strand_id
1 'polypeptide(L)'
;MAGPSKKFQKQKPDVRKPKFNKASKKQFKTRKDSNGAVKSEGVALQLEDDVPDFPRGGGSSLSKHERDEIRAEVDAEFEEEELALKKNKRKKPQKKSQVMLDDLGSLFGDGITGKLPRYANKITMKNISPGMKLWGVVAEVNEKDLVISLPGGLRGLVRAGDALDSALRNEVESNEGDFLKNIFYPGQLVSCIVLQLDDDKKEIGKRKIWLSLRLSLLHNGFTLDAVQEGMILTGYVKSIEDHGYILHFGLSSFMGFLSKDHHAESKDVEVKTGQFLQGIIKRIDKTRKVVYLSSDQDTVSKCVTKDLKGISIDLLIPGMLVNASVRSTLENGIMLSFLTYFTGTVDMFHLQNKFPNKNWKDDYNQNKKVNARILFIDP
;
A
#
# COMPACT_ATOMS: atom_id res chain seq x y z
N MET A 1 70.44 3.15 -18.95
CA MET A 1 71.11 1.91 -18.50
C MET A 1 70.03 1.05 -17.85
N ALA A 2 69.60 -0.04 -18.48
CA ALA A 2 70.17 -1.39 -18.36
C ALA A 2 69.84 -2.04 -16.99
N GLY A 3 69.11 -3.17 -17.00
CA GLY A 3 68.59 -3.86 -15.80
C GLY A 3 69.61 -4.85 -15.16
N PRO A 4 69.23 -6.07 -14.69
CA PRO A 4 68.10 -6.89 -15.15
C PRO A 4 67.33 -7.77 -14.11
N SER A 5 66.18 -8.29 -14.56
CA SER A 5 65.59 -9.64 -14.35
C SER A 5 65.71 -10.44 -13.02
N LYS A 6 64.57 -11.05 -12.62
CA LYS A 6 64.36 -12.51 -12.72
C LYS A 6 62.89 -12.95 -12.57
N LYS A 7 62.54 -14.03 -13.29
CA LYS A 7 61.24 -14.73 -13.24
C LYS A 7 61.29 -15.86 -12.20
N PHE A 8 60.13 -16.30 -11.71
CA PHE A 8 59.93 -17.70 -11.31
C PHE A 8 58.59 -18.25 -11.82
N GLN A 9 58.53 -19.56 -12.07
CA GLN A 9 57.41 -20.27 -12.71
C GLN A 9 56.96 -21.48 -11.87
N LYS A 10 55.65 -21.79 -11.93
CA LYS A 10 55.01 -23.13 -11.70
C LYS A 10 55.15 -23.69 -10.25
N GLN A 11 54.17 -24.41 -9.69
CA GLN A 11 53.50 -25.61 -10.20
C GLN A 11 52.06 -25.82 -9.66
N LYS A 12 51.33 -26.76 -10.27
CA LYS A 12 50.09 -27.37 -9.74
C LYS A 12 50.41 -28.47 -8.70
N PRO A 13 49.40 -29.00 -7.98
CA PRO A 13 48.99 -30.37 -8.34
C PRO A 13 47.48 -30.53 -8.58
N ASP A 14 47.06 -31.75 -8.90
CA ASP A 14 45.77 -32.09 -9.52
C ASP A 14 45.08 -33.28 -8.80
N VAL A 15 43.79 -33.49 -9.09
CA VAL A 15 42.98 -34.70 -8.83
C VAL A 15 42.67 -35.10 -7.37
N ARG A 16 41.38 -35.06 -7.02
CA ARG A 16 40.60 -36.26 -6.64
C ARG A 16 39.08 -36.02 -6.70
N LYS A 17 38.42 -36.70 -7.64
CA LYS A 17 36.96 -36.94 -7.66
C LYS A 17 36.64 -38.14 -6.76
N PRO A 18 35.36 -38.36 -6.43
CA PRO A 18 34.77 -39.61 -6.91
C PRO A 18 33.39 -39.44 -7.53
N LYS A 19 33.05 -40.37 -8.43
CA LYS A 19 31.70 -40.68 -8.89
C LYS A 19 31.50 -42.19 -8.82
N PHE A 20 30.22 -42.58 -8.82
CA PHE A 20 29.64 -43.78 -9.45
C PHE A 20 29.20 -44.97 -8.57
N ASN A 21 28.10 -45.59 -9.04
CA ASN A 21 27.45 -46.84 -8.59
C ASN A 21 26.65 -46.80 -7.27
N LYS A 22 25.49 -47.45 -7.15
CA LYS A 22 24.67 -48.18 -8.16
C LYS A 22 23.19 -48.24 -7.75
N ALA A 23 22.32 -48.51 -8.72
CA ALA A 23 20.89 -48.71 -8.51
C ALA A 23 20.53 -50.11 -8.03
N SER A 24 19.35 -50.27 -7.42
CA SER A 24 18.62 -51.53 -7.38
C SER A 24 17.10 -51.32 -7.33
N LYS A 25 16.39 -51.70 -8.41
CA LYS A 25 14.93 -51.91 -8.45
C LYS A 25 14.59 -53.31 -7.92
N LYS A 26 13.44 -53.43 -7.24
CA LYS A 26 12.45 -54.54 -7.17
C LYS A 26 11.55 -54.20 -5.97
N GLN A 27 10.22 -54.05 -6.02
CA GLN A 27 9.15 -54.60 -6.85
C GLN A 27 8.84 -56.10 -6.60
N PHE A 28 7.88 -56.33 -5.68
CA PHE A 28 6.90 -57.42 -5.61
C PHE A 28 5.68 -56.77 -4.89
N LYS A 29 4.46 -56.68 -5.45
CA LYS A 29 3.45 -57.73 -5.68
C LYS A 29 3.20 -58.54 -4.40
N THR A 30 1.97 -58.68 -3.89
CA THR A 30 0.71 -59.03 -4.59
C THR A 30 -0.52 -58.43 -3.84
N ARG A 31 -1.57 -57.93 -4.52
CA ARG A 31 -2.86 -58.60 -4.86
C ARG A 31 -3.69 -59.08 -3.64
N LYS A 32 -5.03 -58.96 -3.59
CA LYS A 32 -6.03 -58.44 -4.56
C LYS A 32 -7.39 -58.25 -3.83
N ASP A 33 -8.23 -57.36 -4.37
CA ASP A 33 -9.71 -57.22 -4.38
C ASP A 33 -10.56 -58.24 -3.54
N SER A 34 -11.77 -57.94 -3.04
CA SER A 34 -12.89 -57.38 -3.83
C SER A 34 -14.21 -57.10 -3.07
N ASN A 35 -14.91 -56.04 -3.51
CA ASN A 35 -16.37 -55.94 -3.76
C ASN A 35 -17.46 -55.91 -2.64
N GLY A 36 -18.48 -55.08 -2.90
CA GLY A 36 -19.88 -55.22 -2.42
C GLY A 36 -20.23 -54.43 -1.15
N ALA A 37 -20.84 -53.24 -1.11
CA ALA A 37 -21.86 -52.53 -1.91
C ALA A 37 -23.33 -52.70 -1.41
N VAL A 38 -23.90 -51.56 -0.94
CA VAL A 38 -25.34 -51.17 -0.84
C VAL A 38 -26.15 -51.54 0.43
N LYS A 39 -26.62 -50.48 1.13
CA LYS A 39 -27.89 -50.21 1.90
C LYS A 39 -28.68 -51.40 2.52
N SER A 40 -29.23 -51.32 3.74
CA SER A 40 -30.31 -50.39 4.15
C SER A 40 -30.59 -50.35 5.68
N GLU A 41 -31.61 -49.59 6.08
CA GLU A 41 -32.06 -49.24 7.45
C GLU A 41 -32.57 -50.42 8.32
N GLY A 42 -32.64 -50.24 9.66
CA GLY A 42 -33.65 -50.93 10.48
C GLY A 42 -33.28 -51.43 11.90
N VAL A 43 -33.49 -50.58 12.92
CA VAL A 43 -34.02 -50.91 14.28
C VAL A 43 -33.36 -52.01 15.15
N ALA A 44 -32.57 -51.53 16.13
CA ALA A 44 -32.59 -51.80 17.58
C ALA A 44 -32.32 -53.19 18.23
N LEU A 45 -31.59 -53.06 19.37
CA LEU A 45 -31.52 -53.87 20.61
C LEU A 45 -30.32 -54.81 20.85
N GLN A 46 -29.82 -54.68 22.10
CA GLN A 46 -28.97 -55.57 22.91
C GLN A 46 -27.46 -55.61 22.66
N LEU A 47 -26.79 -54.69 23.38
CA LEU A 47 -25.69 -54.93 24.34
C LEU A 47 -24.65 -56.02 24.05
N GLU A 48 -23.39 -55.60 23.93
CA GLU A 48 -22.30 -56.11 24.78
C GLU A 48 -21.24 -54.99 24.96
N ASP A 49 -20.78 -54.78 26.19
CA ASP A 49 -19.73 -53.80 26.54
C ASP A 49 -18.34 -54.34 26.19
N ASP A 50 -17.41 -53.48 25.77
CA ASP A 50 -16.00 -53.67 26.19
C ASP A 50 -15.09 -52.43 26.01
N VAL A 51 -14.38 -52.08 27.10
CA VAL A 51 -13.12 -51.27 27.19
C VAL A 51 -13.17 -49.74 26.87
N PRO A 52 -12.52 -48.85 27.67
CA PRO A 52 -12.26 -48.87 29.12
C PRO A 52 -12.69 -47.59 29.86
N ASP A 53 -12.94 -47.70 31.17
CA ASP A 53 -13.18 -46.56 32.05
C ASP A 53 -11.91 -45.72 32.28
N PHE A 54 -11.95 -44.42 31.97
CA PHE A 54 -10.92 -43.47 32.39
C PHE A 54 -11.24 -42.92 33.77
N PRO A 55 -10.27 -42.83 34.71
CA PRO A 55 -10.51 -42.42 36.08
C PRO A 55 -10.88 -40.92 36.17
N ARG A 56 -12.18 -40.63 36.06
CA ARG A 56 -12.74 -39.29 36.27
C ARG A 56 -12.77 -38.98 37.77
N GLY A 57 -11.71 -38.35 38.26
CA GLY A 57 -11.69 -37.72 39.58
C GLY A 57 -12.85 -36.73 39.70
N GLY A 58 -13.83 -37.05 40.56
CA GLY A 58 -15.10 -36.31 40.64
C GLY A 58 -15.91 -36.63 41.89
N GLY A 59 -15.25 -37.04 42.98
CA GLY A 59 -15.90 -37.27 44.26
C GLY A 59 -16.21 -35.96 44.98
N SER A 60 -17.42 -35.42 44.81
CA SER A 60 -18.00 -34.43 45.72
C SER A 60 -19.38 -34.89 46.18
N SER A 61 -19.43 -35.52 47.35
CA SER A 61 -20.63 -35.95 48.05
C SER A 61 -21.35 -34.76 48.67
N LEU A 62 -21.91 -33.90 47.82
CA LEU A 62 -22.88 -32.88 48.21
C LEU A 62 -24.27 -33.37 47.84
N SER A 63 -25.19 -33.25 48.79
CA SER A 63 -26.62 -33.53 48.63
C SER A 63 -27.21 -32.66 47.52
N LYS A 64 -28.31 -33.10 46.91
CA LYS A 64 -29.04 -32.27 45.94
C LYS A 64 -29.46 -30.92 46.55
N HIS A 65 -29.86 -30.92 47.83
CA HIS A 65 -30.23 -29.71 48.56
C HIS A 65 -29.10 -28.69 48.60
N GLU A 66 -27.89 -29.10 48.98
CA GLU A 66 -26.72 -28.22 49.09
C GLU A 66 -26.33 -27.62 47.72
N ARG A 67 -26.54 -28.37 46.63
CA ARG A 67 -26.28 -27.89 45.26
C ARG A 67 -27.33 -26.90 44.74
N ASP A 68 -28.58 -27.07 45.16
CA ASP A 68 -29.66 -26.14 44.79
C ASP A 68 -29.62 -24.87 45.66
N GLU A 69 -29.15 -24.97 46.91
CA GLU A 69 -28.88 -23.86 47.82
C GLU A 69 -27.70 -22.99 47.32
N ILE A 70 -26.55 -23.59 46.96
CA ILE A 70 -25.43 -22.88 46.33
C ILE A 70 -25.84 -22.19 45.01
N ARG A 71 -26.75 -22.79 44.23
CA ARG A 71 -27.27 -22.15 43.01
C ARG A 71 -28.16 -20.95 43.33
N ALA A 72 -29.03 -21.06 44.34
CA ALA A 72 -29.87 -19.96 44.77
C ALA A 72 -29.04 -18.78 45.30
N GLU A 73 -27.94 -19.03 46.01
CA GLU A 73 -27.00 -17.98 46.44
C GLU A 73 -26.30 -17.31 45.24
N VAL A 74 -25.78 -18.09 44.29
CA VAL A 74 -25.11 -17.55 43.08
C VAL A 74 -26.06 -16.77 42.18
N ASP A 75 -27.29 -17.25 41.99
CA ASP A 75 -28.31 -16.55 41.20
C ASP A 75 -28.74 -15.24 41.89
N ALA A 76 -28.84 -15.22 43.24
CA ALA A 76 -29.14 -14.02 44.00
C ALA A 76 -28.01 -12.97 43.94
N GLU A 77 -26.74 -13.37 44.10
CA GLU A 77 -25.59 -12.46 43.93
C GLU A 77 -25.54 -11.87 42.51
N PHE A 78 -25.86 -12.67 41.50
CA PHE A 78 -25.92 -12.22 40.10
C PHE A 78 -27.06 -11.21 39.86
N GLU A 79 -28.25 -11.42 40.45
CA GLU A 79 -29.35 -10.43 40.38
C GLU A 79 -29.00 -9.12 41.10
N GLU A 80 -28.30 -9.16 42.24
CA GLU A 80 -27.82 -7.96 42.93
C GLU A 80 -26.79 -7.18 42.09
N GLU A 81 -25.87 -7.87 41.41
CA GLU A 81 -24.90 -7.24 40.50
C GLU A 81 -25.59 -6.62 39.27
N GLU A 82 -26.58 -7.31 38.68
CA GLU A 82 -27.40 -6.78 37.58
C GLU A 82 -28.17 -5.50 37.98
N LEU A 83 -28.69 -5.46 39.21
CA LEU A 83 -29.37 -4.29 39.78
C LEU A 83 -28.41 -3.14 40.09
N ALA A 84 -27.17 -3.42 40.50
CA ALA A 84 -26.12 -2.42 40.65
C ALA A 84 -25.73 -1.79 39.30
N LEU A 85 -25.54 -2.61 38.26
CA LEU A 85 -25.27 -2.17 36.89
C LEU A 85 -26.42 -1.31 36.30
N LYS A 86 -27.68 -1.64 36.63
CA LYS A 86 -28.86 -0.85 36.22
C LYS A 86 -28.98 0.49 36.95
N LYS A 87 -28.53 0.62 38.20
CA LYS A 87 -28.53 1.90 38.95
C LYS A 87 -27.54 2.93 38.38
N ASN A 88 -26.39 2.50 37.84
CA ASN A 88 -25.38 3.40 37.27
C ASN A 88 -25.74 4.02 35.89
N LYS A 89 -26.85 3.61 35.24
CA LYS A 89 -27.29 4.12 33.93
C LYS A 89 -28.42 5.17 33.97
N ARG A 90 -28.49 6.01 35.01
CA ARG A 90 -29.53 7.06 35.13
C ARG A 90 -29.01 8.51 35.01
N LYS A 91 -28.60 8.94 33.79
CA LYS A 91 -28.57 10.36 33.40
C LYS A 91 -29.06 10.60 31.95
N LYS A 92 -30.30 11.14 31.86
CA LYS A 92 -31.00 11.80 30.73
C LYS A 92 -31.27 11.01 29.43
N PRO A 93 -32.51 11.02 28.90
CA PRO A 93 -32.88 10.41 27.62
C PRO A 93 -32.80 11.39 26.43
N GLN A 94 -32.42 10.89 25.25
CA GLN A 94 -32.81 11.47 23.97
C GLN A 94 -33.23 10.35 23.00
N LYS A 95 -34.34 10.59 22.28
CA LYS A 95 -35.03 9.62 21.41
C LYS A 95 -34.12 9.08 20.29
N LYS A 96 -34.16 7.76 20.06
CA LYS A 96 -33.89 7.16 18.74
C LYS A 96 -34.83 5.99 18.47
N SER A 97 -35.25 5.91 17.21
CA SER A 97 -36.12 4.89 16.63
C SER A 97 -35.37 3.58 16.34
N GLN A 98 -36.12 2.49 16.30
CA GLN A 98 -35.66 1.16 15.89
C GLN A 98 -35.14 1.16 14.44
N VAL A 99 -34.04 0.44 14.19
CA VAL A 99 -33.81 -0.34 12.96
C VAL A 99 -33.05 -1.60 13.38
N MET A 100 -33.54 -2.78 13.01
CA MET A 100 -32.87 -4.07 13.22
C MET A 100 -31.66 -4.18 12.29
N LEU A 101 -30.55 -4.71 12.78
CA LEU A 101 -29.39 -5.09 11.97
C LEU A 101 -28.87 -6.45 12.44
N ASP A 102 -29.59 -7.49 12.04
CA ASP A 102 -29.13 -8.86 12.20
C ASP A 102 -28.12 -9.20 11.09
N ASP A 103 -26.89 -9.41 11.53
CA ASP A 103 -26.07 -10.58 11.18
C ASP A 103 -25.72 -10.84 9.70
N LEU A 104 -24.97 -9.91 9.09
CA LEU A 104 -24.08 -10.24 7.96
C LEU A 104 -22.81 -9.36 7.92
N GLY A 105 -22.25 -9.02 9.09
CA GLY A 105 -21.12 -8.08 9.21
C GLY A 105 -19.74 -8.69 9.49
N SER A 106 -19.69 -9.92 10.03
CA SER A 106 -18.57 -10.38 10.86
C SER A 106 -17.38 -11.03 10.11
N LEU A 107 -17.28 -10.86 8.79
CA LEU A 107 -16.25 -11.52 7.95
C LEU A 107 -15.38 -10.58 7.09
N PHE A 108 -15.56 -9.25 7.18
CA PHE A 108 -14.72 -8.28 6.46
C PHE A 108 -14.18 -7.17 7.36
N GLY A 109 -12.95 -7.38 7.84
CA GLY A 109 -12.00 -6.33 8.21
C GLY A 109 -12.46 -5.32 9.26
N ASP A 110 -12.25 -5.66 10.53
CA ASP A 110 -12.36 -4.70 11.63
C ASP A 110 -11.28 -3.60 11.52
N GLY A 111 -11.66 -2.47 10.94
CA GLY A 111 -10.81 -1.29 10.78
C GLY A 111 -11.56 0.05 10.88
N ILE A 112 -12.87 0.00 11.13
CA ILE A 112 -13.71 1.20 11.35
C ILE A 112 -14.71 0.91 12.49
N THR A 113 -14.21 0.75 13.71
CA THR A 113 -15.02 0.75 14.96
C THR A 113 -15.55 2.16 15.32
N GLY A 114 -15.62 3.05 14.33
CA GLY A 114 -16.10 4.43 14.46
C GLY A 114 -17.30 4.70 13.55
N LYS A 115 -18.01 5.79 13.82
CA LYS A 115 -19.05 6.29 12.90
C LYS A 115 -18.38 6.61 11.56
N LEU A 116 -18.93 6.09 10.46
CA LEU A 116 -18.52 6.46 9.10
C LEU A 116 -18.40 8.01 9.00
N PRO A 117 -17.29 8.56 8.47
CA PRO A 117 -17.12 10.00 8.34
C PRO A 117 -18.26 10.58 7.50
N ARG A 118 -18.92 11.62 8.03
CA ARG A 118 -20.06 12.28 7.38
C ARG A 118 -19.65 13.12 6.17
N TYR A 119 -18.40 13.58 6.18
CA TYR A 119 -17.82 14.46 5.18
C TYR A 119 -16.59 13.83 4.56
N ALA A 120 -16.43 14.02 3.25
CA ALA A 120 -15.19 13.69 2.55
C ALA A 120 -14.05 14.58 3.07
N ASN A 121 -12.88 13.99 3.29
CA ASN A 121 -11.71 14.72 3.77
C ASN A 121 -11.18 15.66 2.67
N LYS A 122 -10.89 16.90 3.06
CA LYS A 122 -10.28 17.92 2.22
C LYS A 122 -9.00 18.40 2.90
N ILE A 123 -7.90 18.38 2.15
CA ILE A 123 -6.63 18.93 2.62
C ILE A 123 -6.85 20.41 3.00
N THR A 124 -6.51 20.72 4.25
CA THR A 124 -6.48 22.07 4.80
C THR A 124 -5.24 22.17 5.67
N MET A 125 -4.82 23.39 6.01
CA MET A 125 -3.73 23.63 6.96
C MET A 125 -3.92 22.91 8.31
N LYS A 126 -5.13 22.49 8.69
CA LYS A 126 -5.38 21.76 9.94
C LYS A 126 -5.22 20.24 9.82
N ASN A 127 -5.36 19.68 8.61
CA ASN A 127 -5.27 18.24 8.34
C ASN A 127 -4.01 17.90 7.52
N ILE A 128 -2.96 18.71 7.65
CA ILE A 128 -1.65 18.38 7.11
C ILE A 128 -0.74 18.02 8.28
N SER A 129 -0.04 16.91 8.16
CA SER A 129 0.91 16.36 9.13
C SER A 129 2.24 16.05 8.44
N PRO A 130 3.38 16.07 9.16
CA PRO A 130 4.64 15.53 8.66
C PRO A 130 4.48 14.05 8.26
N GLY A 131 5.10 13.64 7.16
CA GLY A 131 5.01 12.28 6.61
C GLY A 131 3.95 12.09 5.52
N MET A 132 2.92 12.95 5.43
CA MET A 132 1.91 12.85 4.37
C MET A 132 2.53 12.91 2.98
N LYS A 133 2.05 12.05 2.08
CA LYS A 133 2.41 12.08 0.65
C LYS A 133 1.35 12.87 -0.11
N LEU A 134 1.76 13.86 -0.91
CA LEU A 134 0.88 14.78 -1.63
C LEU A 134 1.22 14.81 -3.13
N TRP A 135 0.21 14.87 -3.99
CA TRP A 135 0.40 15.16 -5.43
C TRP A 135 0.24 16.66 -5.66
N GLY A 136 1.28 17.31 -6.19
CA GLY A 136 1.33 18.75 -6.40
C GLY A 136 1.74 19.12 -7.82
N VAL A 137 1.63 20.42 -8.12
CA VAL A 137 2.09 21.02 -9.38
C VAL A 137 3.16 22.05 -9.06
N VAL A 138 4.30 22.00 -9.74
CA VAL A 138 5.34 23.05 -9.67
C VAL A 138 4.72 24.35 -10.15
N ALA A 139 4.61 25.35 -9.26
CA ALA A 139 4.05 26.66 -9.59
C ALA A 139 5.15 27.63 -10.06
N GLU A 140 6.24 27.71 -9.29
CA GLU A 140 7.36 28.62 -9.54
C GLU A 140 8.68 27.90 -9.24
N VAL A 141 9.70 28.17 -10.05
CA VAL A 141 11.04 27.58 -9.93
C VAL A 141 12.04 28.71 -9.66
N ASN A 142 12.47 28.85 -8.40
CA ASN A 142 13.54 29.77 -8.05
C ASN A 142 14.90 29.04 -8.01
N GLU A 143 15.98 29.80 -7.90
CA GLU A 143 17.36 29.29 -7.91
C GLU A 143 17.67 28.41 -6.69
N LYS A 144 17.02 28.70 -5.55
CA LYS A 144 17.25 28.04 -4.25
C LYS A 144 16.08 27.20 -3.76
N ASP A 145 14.85 27.54 -4.18
CA ASP A 145 13.60 26.95 -3.67
C ASP A 145 12.58 26.76 -4.80
N LEU A 146 11.86 25.64 -4.78
CA LEU A 146 10.68 25.41 -5.63
C LEU A 146 9.41 25.75 -4.84
N VAL A 147 8.44 26.40 -5.50
CA VAL A 147 7.09 26.60 -4.95
C VAL A 147 6.15 25.59 -5.59
N ILE A 148 5.50 24.77 -4.78
CA ILE A 148 4.57 23.72 -5.22
C ILE A 148 3.15 24.08 -4.80
N SER A 149 2.25 24.12 -5.77
CA SER A 149 0.81 24.21 -5.55
C SER A 149 0.27 22.85 -5.14
N LEU A 150 -0.37 22.81 -3.96
CA LEU A 150 -0.96 21.61 -3.37
C LEU A 150 -2.49 21.62 -3.49
N PRO A 151 -3.16 20.46 -3.43
CA PRO A 151 -4.62 20.40 -3.44
C PRO A 151 -5.23 21.21 -2.29
N GLY A 152 -6.37 21.85 -2.55
CA GLY A 152 -7.02 22.74 -1.58
C GLY A 152 -6.47 24.18 -1.56
N GLY A 153 -5.58 24.54 -2.49
CA GLY A 153 -5.04 25.91 -2.61
C GLY A 153 -3.92 26.22 -1.62
N LEU A 154 -3.32 25.20 -1.02
CA LEU A 154 -2.14 25.36 -0.18
C LEU A 154 -0.88 25.50 -1.05
N ARG A 155 0.16 26.14 -0.52
CA ARG A 155 1.47 26.22 -1.18
C ARG A 155 2.55 25.67 -0.26
N GLY A 156 3.39 24.79 -0.78
CA GLY A 156 4.58 24.29 -0.11
C GLY A 156 5.86 24.80 -0.76
N LEU A 157 6.93 24.84 0.02
CA LEU A 157 8.27 25.18 -0.43
C LEU A 157 9.17 23.94 -0.33
N VAL A 158 9.91 23.65 -1.40
CA VAL A 158 10.96 22.62 -1.41
C VAL A 158 12.31 23.32 -1.57
N ARG A 159 13.25 23.05 -0.68
CA ARG A 159 14.62 23.57 -0.82
C ARG A 159 15.38 22.82 -1.90
N ALA A 160 16.33 23.46 -2.56
CA ALA A 160 17.22 22.84 -3.54
C ALA A 160 17.79 21.48 -3.09
N GLY A 161 18.23 21.39 -1.83
CA GLY A 161 18.76 20.15 -1.25
C GLY A 161 17.72 19.04 -1.06
N ASP A 162 16.43 19.37 -0.91
CA ASP A 162 15.32 18.42 -0.70
C ASP A 162 14.54 18.10 -1.98
N ALA A 163 14.94 18.71 -3.11
CA ALA A 163 14.36 18.46 -4.43
C ALA A 163 14.91 17.18 -5.11
N LEU A 164 16.16 16.82 -4.84
CA LEU A 164 16.80 15.61 -5.35
C LEU A 164 17.44 14.78 -4.23
N ASP A 165 17.65 13.49 -4.51
CA ASP A 165 18.44 12.61 -3.65
C ASP A 165 19.94 12.97 -3.73
N SER A 166 20.64 12.85 -2.60
CA SER A 166 22.05 13.22 -2.46
C SER A 166 22.98 12.52 -3.46
N ALA A 167 22.62 11.31 -3.90
CA ALA A 167 23.35 10.54 -4.89
C ALA A 167 23.46 11.27 -6.25
N LEU A 168 22.38 11.91 -6.72
CA LEU A 168 22.44 12.74 -7.93
C LEU A 168 22.97 14.13 -7.66
N ARG A 169 22.69 14.69 -6.48
CA ARG A 169 23.09 16.06 -6.16
C ARG A 169 24.59 16.27 -6.40
N ASN A 170 25.43 15.32 -5.99
CA ASN A 170 26.87 15.37 -6.23
C ASN A 170 27.26 15.31 -7.74
N GLU A 171 26.51 14.56 -8.55
CA GLU A 171 26.74 14.44 -10.00
C GLU A 171 26.27 15.70 -10.76
N VAL A 172 25.23 16.38 -10.27
CA VAL A 172 24.61 17.56 -10.90
C VAL A 172 25.23 18.88 -10.42
N GLU A 173 25.65 19.00 -9.16
CA GLU A 173 26.24 20.23 -8.59
C GLU A 173 27.64 20.56 -9.14
N SER A 174 28.23 19.69 -9.96
CA SER A 174 29.42 20.02 -10.74
C SER A 174 29.13 21.00 -11.91
N ASN A 175 27.86 21.23 -12.25
CA ASN A 175 27.44 22.28 -13.17
C ASN A 175 26.97 23.51 -12.36
N GLU A 176 27.72 24.61 -12.47
CA GLU A 176 27.44 25.86 -11.78
C GLU A 176 26.13 26.50 -12.27
N GLY A 177 25.20 26.77 -11.33
CA GLY A 177 24.01 27.59 -11.56
C GLY A 177 22.75 26.84 -12.00
N ASP A 178 21.63 27.10 -11.31
CA ASP A 178 20.27 26.79 -11.78
C ASP A 178 19.93 25.34 -12.18
N PHE A 179 20.48 24.35 -11.48
CA PHE A 179 20.09 22.95 -11.69
C PHE A 179 18.57 22.71 -11.52
N LEU A 180 17.90 23.47 -10.65
CA LEU A 180 16.45 23.41 -10.49
C LEU A 180 15.67 23.81 -11.75
N LYS A 181 16.11 24.86 -12.46
CA LYS A 181 15.49 25.31 -13.73
C LYS A 181 15.78 24.35 -14.89
N ASN A 182 16.85 23.58 -14.79
CA ASN A 182 17.19 22.53 -15.76
C ASN A 182 16.39 21.23 -15.57
N ILE A 183 15.98 20.91 -14.35
CA ILE A 183 15.29 19.65 -14.00
C ILE A 183 13.76 19.82 -13.92
N PHE A 184 13.30 20.96 -13.42
CA PHE A 184 11.88 21.24 -13.16
C PHE A 184 11.38 22.42 -13.98
N TYR A 185 10.14 22.32 -14.45
CA TYR A 185 9.45 23.39 -15.17
C TYR A 185 8.09 23.71 -14.52
N PRO A 186 7.62 24.97 -14.56
CA PRO A 186 6.28 25.33 -14.11
C PRO A 186 5.19 24.52 -14.82
N GLY A 187 4.20 24.02 -14.07
CA GLY A 187 3.15 23.14 -14.56
C GLY A 187 3.47 21.64 -14.48
N GLN A 188 4.68 21.23 -14.11
CA GLN A 188 5.03 19.82 -13.92
C GLN A 188 4.31 19.22 -12.70
N LEU A 189 3.75 18.02 -12.87
CA LEU A 189 3.16 17.23 -11.78
C LEU A 189 4.26 16.49 -11.02
N VAL A 190 4.27 16.62 -9.70
CA VAL A 190 5.30 16.07 -8.81
C VAL A 190 4.70 15.47 -7.54
N SER A 191 5.25 14.35 -7.09
CA SER A 191 4.84 13.68 -5.85
C SER A 191 5.77 14.12 -4.71
N CYS A 192 5.18 14.67 -3.66
CA CYS A 192 5.86 15.36 -2.57
C CYS A 192 5.62 14.63 -1.25
N ILE A 193 6.54 14.79 -0.28
CA ILE A 193 6.32 14.45 1.13
C ILE A 193 6.41 15.71 1.99
N VAL A 194 5.54 15.82 2.99
CA VAL A 194 5.61 16.87 4.02
C VAL A 194 6.73 16.54 5.00
N LEU A 195 7.77 17.38 5.06
CA LEU A 195 8.83 17.26 6.06
C LEU A 195 8.45 17.95 7.37
N GLN A 196 8.05 19.22 7.28
CA GLN A 196 7.81 20.07 8.45
C GLN A 196 6.74 21.12 8.14
N LEU A 197 6.03 21.53 9.18
CA LEU A 197 5.08 22.63 9.16
C LEU A 197 5.63 23.74 10.05
N ASP A 198 5.81 24.95 9.51
CA ASP A 198 6.19 26.11 10.31
C ASP A 198 4.96 26.60 11.08
N ASP A 199 4.80 26.08 12.29
CA ASP A 199 3.81 26.54 13.28
C ASP A 199 4.30 27.80 14.01
N ASP A 200 4.75 28.77 13.23
CA ASP A 200 5.22 30.06 13.72
C ASP A 200 4.05 30.89 14.27
N LYS A 201 3.77 30.69 15.56
CA LYS A 201 2.78 31.44 16.36
C LYS A 201 2.97 32.97 16.36
N LYS A 202 4.02 33.48 15.70
CA LYS A 202 4.38 34.90 15.63
C LYS A 202 3.80 35.63 14.42
N GLU A 203 3.43 34.95 13.33
CA GLU A 203 2.80 35.61 12.16
C GLU A 203 1.71 34.76 11.50
N ILE A 204 0.45 35.16 11.71
CA ILE A 204 -0.78 34.48 11.26
C ILE A 204 -0.88 34.31 9.73
N GLY A 205 -0.06 35.03 8.95
CA GLY A 205 -0.05 34.98 7.48
C GLY A 205 1.08 34.16 6.82
N LYS A 206 2.05 33.62 7.57
CA LYS A 206 3.28 33.03 7.01
C LYS A 206 3.51 31.54 7.37
N ARG A 207 2.46 30.76 7.64
CA ARG A 207 2.59 29.31 7.84
C ARG A 207 3.09 28.63 6.57
N LYS A 208 4.36 28.21 6.56
CA LYS A 208 5.01 27.51 5.46
C LYS A 208 4.90 26.00 5.64
N ILE A 209 4.68 25.31 4.53
CA ILE A 209 4.77 23.85 4.45
C ILE A 209 6.12 23.53 3.80
N TRP A 210 7.04 22.91 4.53
CA TRP A 210 8.28 22.41 3.97
C TRP A 210 8.06 21.01 3.38
N LEU A 211 8.34 20.88 2.10
CA LEU A 211 8.15 19.67 1.31
C LEU A 211 9.50 19.10 0.86
N SER A 212 9.51 17.82 0.51
CA SER A 212 10.60 17.17 -0.24
C SER A 212 10.07 16.41 -1.45
N LEU A 213 10.88 16.36 -2.50
CA LEU A 213 10.66 15.56 -3.71
C LEU A 213 11.57 14.32 -3.78
N ARG A 214 12.33 14.03 -2.71
CA ARG A 214 13.26 12.89 -2.66
C ARG A 214 12.54 11.56 -2.86
N LEU A 215 12.96 10.80 -3.88
CA LEU A 215 12.42 9.47 -4.16
C LEU A 215 12.79 8.47 -3.06
N SER A 216 13.94 8.66 -2.40
CA SER A 216 14.34 7.85 -1.23
C SER A 216 13.32 7.89 -0.09
N LEU A 217 12.63 9.02 0.09
CA LEU A 217 11.54 9.16 1.05
C LEU A 217 10.21 8.65 0.46
N LEU A 218 9.94 8.95 -0.81
CA LEU A 218 8.67 8.61 -1.48
C LEU A 218 8.46 7.10 -1.60
N HIS A 219 9.52 6.37 -1.96
CA HIS A 219 9.54 4.93 -2.16
C HIS A 219 10.13 4.17 -0.98
N ASN A 220 10.15 4.75 0.23
CA ASN A 220 10.56 4.02 1.41
C ASN A 220 9.74 2.71 1.54
N GLY A 221 10.42 1.59 1.78
CA GLY A 221 9.80 0.25 1.82
C GLY A 221 9.60 -0.47 0.48
N PHE A 222 9.81 0.16 -0.69
CA PHE A 222 9.69 -0.54 -1.97
C PHE A 222 10.78 -1.61 -2.16
N THR A 223 10.34 -2.83 -2.48
CA THR A 223 11.19 -3.99 -2.80
C THR A 223 10.82 -4.56 -4.17
N LEU A 224 11.72 -5.35 -4.77
CA LEU A 224 11.48 -6.00 -6.07
C LEU A 224 10.30 -6.98 -6.09
N ASP A 225 9.79 -7.39 -4.92
CA ASP A 225 8.63 -8.28 -4.81
C ASP A 225 7.31 -7.52 -4.70
N ALA A 226 7.36 -6.26 -4.26
CA ALA A 226 6.22 -5.32 -4.30
C ALA A 226 5.97 -4.76 -5.71
N VAL A 227 7.03 -4.63 -6.51
CA VAL A 227 6.98 -4.08 -7.87
C VAL A 227 6.37 -5.10 -8.83
N GLN A 228 5.41 -4.69 -9.65
CA GLN A 228 4.73 -5.56 -10.63
C GLN A 228 4.55 -4.91 -12.01
N GLU A 229 4.41 -5.75 -13.03
CA GLU A 229 4.12 -5.33 -14.41
C GLU A 229 2.76 -4.62 -14.49
N GLY A 230 2.73 -3.48 -15.19
CA GLY A 230 1.59 -2.57 -15.22
C GLY A 230 1.52 -1.56 -14.06
N MET A 231 2.45 -1.57 -13.10
CA MET A 231 2.56 -0.45 -12.16
C MET A 231 3.26 0.74 -12.83
N ILE A 232 2.86 1.95 -12.46
CA ILE A 232 3.53 3.21 -12.82
C ILE A 232 4.52 3.55 -11.70
N LEU A 233 5.80 3.77 -12.04
CA LEU A 233 6.78 4.34 -11.12
C LEU A 233 7.34 5.64 -11.69
N THR A 234 7.67 6.57 -10.79
CA THR A 234 8.43 7.78 -11.13
C THR A 234 9.89 7.52 -10.80
N GLY A 235 10.80 7.64 -11.76
CA GLY A 235 12.25 7.55 -11.53
C GLY A 235 12.94 8.81 -12.00
N TYR A 236 14.10 9.15 -11.44
CA TYR A 236 14.95 10.18 -12.03
C TYR A 236 15.95 9.55 -13.02
N VAL A 237 16.31 10.30 -14.06
CA VAL A 237 17.33 9.88 -15.03
C VAL A 237 18.71 9.96 -14.38
N LYS A 238 19.40 8.82 -14.27
CA LYS A 238 20.78 8.74 -13.78
C LYS A 238 21.77 8.90 -14.93
N SER A 239 21.65 8.08 -15.96
CA SER A 239 22.45 8.20 -17.19
C SER A 239 21.57 8.08 -18.43
N ILE A 240 22.07 8.70 -19.50
CA ILE A 240 21.48 8.65 -20.83
C ILE A 240 22.37 7.71 -21.64
N GLU A 241 21.79 6.62 -22.14
CA GLU A 241 22.47 5.62 -22.96
C GLU A 241 22.01 5.77 -24.41
N ASP A 242 22.69 5.13 -25.37
CA ASP A 242 22.32 5.18 -26.78
C ASP A 242 20.87 4.70 -27.00
N HIS A 243 20.54 3.52 -26.46
CA HIS A 243 19.26 2.82 -26.63
C HIS A 243 18.18 3.17 -25.58
N GLY A 244 18.46 4.01 -24.59
CA GLY A 244 17.53 4.23 -23.48
C GLY A 244 18.03 5.19 -22.40
N TYR A 245 17.33 5.19 -21.28
CA TYR A 245 17.69 5.95 -20.08
C TYR A 245 17.78 5.02 -18.88
N ILE A 246 18.85 5.09 -18.10
CA ILE A 246 18.93 4.40 -16.80
C ILE A 246 18.24 5.27 -15.77
N LEU A 247 17.15 4.75 -15.21
CA LEU A 247 16.39 5.40 -14.16
C LEU A 247 16.80 4.88 -12.79
N HIS A 248 16.76 5.74 -11.78
CA HIS A 248 16.99 5.35 -10.39
C HIS A 248 15.84 5.87 -9.52
N PHE A 249 15.43 5.04 -8.56
CA PHE A 249 14.18 5.20 -7.82
C PHE A 249 14.36 5.71 -6.39
N GLY A 250 15.51 6.34 -6.10
CA GLY A 250 15.91 6.72 -4.74
C GLY A 250 16.29 5.54 -3.83
N LEU A 251 16.41 4.33 -4.40
CA LEU A 251 16.64 3.07 -3.68
C LEU A 251 17.81 2.30 -4.30
N SER A 252 18.65 1.71 -3.46
CA SER A 252 19.73 0.81 -3.88
C SER A 252 19.25 -0.60 -4.26
N SER A 253 17.97 -0.92 -4.04
CA SER A 253 17.42 -2.27 -4.23
C SER A 253 17.32 -2.70 -5.70
N PHE A 254 17.07 -1.77 -6.63
CA PHE A 254 16.94 -2.05 -8.07
C PHE A 254 17.10 -0.78 -8.91
N MET A 255 17.46 -0.95 -10.19
CA MET A 255 17.48 0.15 -11.17
C MET A 255 16.37 0.00 -12.21
N GLY A 256 15.99 1.11 -12.83
CA GLY A 256 15.10 1.14 -13.98
C GLY A 256 15.86 1.27 -15.29
N PHE A 257 15.32 0.69 -16.36
CA PHE A 257 15.74 0.98 -17.72
C PHE A 257 14.52 1.37 -18.56
N LEU A 258 14.54 2.59 -19.11
CA LEU A 258 13.50 3.12 -19.96
C LEU A 258 13.98 3.06 -21.41
N SER A 259 13.33 2.26 -22.26
CA SER A 259 13.70 2.20 -23.68
C SER A 259 13.37 3.52 -24.37
N LYS A 260 14.24 3.98 -25.29
CA LYS A 260 13.82 4.97 -26.29
C LYS A 260 12.97 4.23 -27.33
N ASP A 261 11.68 4.55 -27.41
CA ASP A 261 10.81 4.00 -28.44
C ASP A 261 11.13 4.71 -29.77
N HIS A 262 11.66 3.98 -30.76
CA HIS A 262 12.12 4.51 -32.05
C HIS A 262 11.02 5.22 -32.88
N HIS A 263 9.74 5.10 -32.50
CA HIS A 263 8.63 5.84 -33.11
C HIS A 263 8.37 7.23 -32.50
N ALA A 264 9.12 7.62 -31.45
CA ALA A 264 8.95 8.88 -30.74
C ALA A 264 9.87 10.02 -31.23
N GLU A 265 10.39 9.96 -32.47
CA GLU A 265 11.19 11.01 -33.13
C GLU A 265 10.44 12.36 -33.36
N SER A 266 9.24 12.52 -32.79
CA SER A 266 8.36 13.68 -32.96
C SER A 266 8.14 14.50 -31.68
N LYS A 267 8.91 14.22 -30.61
CA LYS A 267 8.95 15.06 -29.40
C LYS A 267 10.38 15.30 -28.95
N ASP A 268 10.93 16.44 -29.36
CA ASP A 268 12.16 17.03 -28.84
C ASP A 268 12.01 17.50 -27.38
N VAL A 269 11.71 16.56 -26.48
CA VAL A 269 11.99 16.74 -25.06
C VAL A 269 13.38 16.19 -24.84
N GLU A 270 14.38 17.06 -24.93
CA GLU A 270 15.76 16.75 -24.58
C GLU A 270 15.80 16.34 -23.08
N VAL A 271 15.75 15.04 -22.83
CA VAL A 271 15.72 14.48 -21.48
C VAL A 271 17.07 14.72 -20.83
N LYS A 272 17.10 15.56 -19.78
CA LYS A 272 18.31 15.87 -19.03
C LYS A 272 18.55 14.87 -17.89
N THR A 273 19.80 14.70 -17.50
CA THR A 273 20.14 13.97 -16.26
C THR A 273 19.49 14.65 -15.06
N GLY A 274 19.02 13.86 -14.11
CA GLY A 274 18.23 14.32 -12.96
C GLY A 274 16.75 14.59 -13.23
N GLN A 275 16.29 14.59 -14.48
CA GLN A 275 14.86 14.78 -14.80
C GLN A 275 14.01 13.60 -14.30
N PHE A 276 12.83 13.92 -13.75
CA PHE A 276 11.86 12.96 -13.25
C PHE A 276 10.99 12.46 -14.41
N LEU A 277 11.01 11.15 -14.69
CA LEU A 277 10.21 10.49 -15.70
C LEU A 277 9.26 9.47 -15.07
N GLN A 278 8.03 9.40 -15.57
CA GLN A 278 7.05 8.38 -15.19
C GLN A 278 6.99 7.30 -16.26
N GLY A 279 7.12 6.04 -15.86
CA GLY A 279 7.08 4.90 -16.78
C GLY A 279 6.23 3.77 -16.24
N ILE A 280 5.57 3.04 -17.15
CA ILE A 280 4.90 1.78 -16.83
C ILE A 280 5.91 0.65 -16.93
N ILE A 281 5.88 -0.23 -15.93
CA ILE A 281 6.71 -1.42 -15.89
C ILE A 281 6.19 -2.44 -16.91
N LYS A 282 6.96 -2.66 -17.98
CA LYS A 282 6.68 -3.69 -19.01
C LYS A 282 7.23 -5.06 -18.60
N ARG A 283 8.37 -5.13 -17.91
CA ARG A 283 9.04 -6.39 -17.52
C ARG A 283 9.93 -6.20 -16.30
N ILE A 284 10.07 -7.22 -15.45
CA ILE A 284 10.98 -7.22 -14.30
C ILE A 284 12.03 -8.33 -14.45
N ASP A 285 13.32 -7.99 -14.35
CA ASP A 285 14.42 -8.96 -14.23
C ASP A 285 14.93 -9.00 -12.78
N LYS A 286 14.44 -9.99 -12.02
CA LYS A 286 14.86 -10.23 -10.64
C LYS A 286 16.31 -10.70 -10.50
N THR A 287 16.92 -11.25 -11.55
CA THR A 287 18.32 -11.74 -11.49
C THR A 287 19.32 -10.58 -11.57
N ARG A 288 19.05 -9.61 -12.44
CA ARG A 288 19.88 -8.39 -12.61
C ARG A 288 19.43 -7.24 -11.72
N LYS A 289 18.27 -7.36 -11.06
CA LYS A 289 17.61 -6.29 -10.30
C LYS A 289 17.32 -5.05 -11.17
N VAL A 290 16.84 -5.30 -12.39
CA VAL A 290 16.50 -4.26 -13.38
C VAL A 290 15.03 -4.34 -13.73
N VAL A 291 14.36 -3.18 -13.72
CA VAL A 291 12.95 -3.01 -14.07
C VAL A 291 12.85 -2.29 -15.41
N TYR A 292 12.28 -2.94 -16.41
CA TYR A 292 12.12 -2.37 -17.76
C TYR A 292 10.82 -1.60 -17.86
N LEU A 293 10.92 -0.35 -18.31
CA LEU A 293 9.85 0.65 -18.32
C LEU A 293 9.59 1.15 -19.74
N SER A 294 8.39 1.71 -19.97
CA SER A 294 8.07 2.50 -21.18
C SER A 294 7.46 3.85 -20.84
N SER A 295 7.72 4.83 -21.71
CA SER A 295 7.23 6.21 -21.63
C SER A 295 6.02 6.46 -22.54
N ASP A 296 5.19 5.44 -22.74
CA ASP A 296 3.98 5.49 -23.57
C ASP A 296 2.89 6.35 -22.88
N GLN A 297 2.91 7.68 -23.06
CA GLN A 297 2.07 8.66 -22.33
C GLN A 297 0.56 8.33 -22.32
N ASP A 298 0.02 7.83 -23.43
CA ASP A 298 -1.37 7.39 -23.54
C ASP A 298 -1.69 6.15 -22.69
N THR A 299 -0.70 5.30 -22.45
CA THR A 299 -0.83 4.17 -21.53
C THR A 299 -0.60 4.63 -20.10
N VAL A 300 0.40 5.48 -19.80
CA VAL A 300 0.67 6.03 -18.46
C VAL A 300 -0.56 6.74 -17.89
N SER A 301 -1.26 7.52 -18.71
CA SER A 301 -2.48 8.22 -18.30
C SER A 301 -3.67 7.30 -18.00
N LYS A 302 -3.75 6.11 -18.63
CA LYS A 302 -4.87 5.15 -18.55
C LYS A 302 -4.58 3.91 -17.71
N CYS A 303 -3.32 3.64 -17.35
CA CYS A 303 -2.94 2.40 -16.69
C CYS A 303 -3.48 2.34 -15.26
N VAL A 304 -4.27 1.31 -14.99
CA VAL A 304 -4.87 1.08 -13.69
C VAL A 304 -4.02 0.09 -12.91
N THR A 305 -3.59 0.49 -11.71
CA THR A 305 -2.96 -0.42 -10.75
C THR A 305 -3.97 -1.52 -10.41
N LYS A 306 -3.62 -2.77 -10.71
CA LYS A 306 -4.45 -3.94 -10.41
C LYS A 306 -4.51 -4.18 -8.89
N ASP A 307 -5.56 -4.84 -8.42
CA ASP A 307 -5.69 -5.20 -7.01
C ASP A 307 -4.64 -6.27 -6.63
N LEU A 308 -3.54 -5.84 -5.98
CA LEU A 308 -2.48 -6.74 -5.53
C LEU A 308 -2.71 -7.15 -4.08
N LYS A 309 -2.40 -8.41 -3.76
CA LYS A 309 -2.44 -8.92 -2.39
C LYS A 309 -1.22 -8.39 -1.63
N GLY A 310 -1.44 -7.56 -0.60
CA GLY A 310 -0.42 -7.19 0.39
C GLY A 310 0.35 -5.87 0.17
N ILE A 311 -0.29 -4.78 -0.25
CA ILE A 311 0.42 -3.55 -0.67
C ILE A 311 0.98 -2.69 0.49
N SER A 312 0.44 -2.72 1.72
CA SER A 312 0.73 -1.67 2.76
C SER A 312 0.41 -0.24 2.27
N ILE A 313 0.23 0.69 3.21
CA ILE A 313 -0.03 2.11 2.88
C ILE A 313 1.22 2.81 2.32
N ASP A 314 2.41 2.34 2.70
CA ASP A 314 3.70 2.92 2.30
C ASP A 314 4.01 2.75 0.81
N LEU A 315 3.50 1.69 0.18
CA LEU A 315 3.67 1.45 -1.26
C LEU A 315 2.67 2.23 -2.12
N LEU A 316 1.77 3.01 -1.51
CA LEU A 316 0.96 3.97 -2.26
C LEU A 316 1.78 5.23 -2.56
N ILE A 317 1.63 5.73 -3.79
CA ILE A 317 2.28 6.95 -4.30
C ILE A 317 1.19 7.90 -4.84
N PRO A 318 1.24 9.20 -4.51
CA PRO A 318 0.33 10.18 -5.11
C PRO A 318 0.51 10.23 -6.63
N GLY A 319 -0.59 10.33 -7.38
CA GLY A 319 -0.65 10.23 -8.83
C GLY A 319 -0.99 8.83 -9.35
N MET A 320 -0.88 7.77 -8.54
CA MET A 320 -1.30 6.41 -8.92
C MET A 320 -2.79 6.36 -9.23
N LEU A 321 -3.15 5.63 -10.29
CA LEU A 321 -4.53 5.39 -10.70
C LEU A 321 -4.91 3.97 -10.28
N VAL A 322 -6.06 3.83 -9.60
CA VAL A 322 -6.53 2.60 -8.94
C VAL A 322 -7.98 2.29 -9.33
N ASN A 323 -8.33 1.00 -9.36
CA ASN A 323 -9.72 0.57 -9.37
C ASN A 323 -10.31 0.77 -7.97
N ALA A 324 -11.47 1.41 -7.91
CA ALA A 324 -12.18 1.65 -6.66
C ALA A 324 -13.67 1.30 -6.81
N SER A 325 -14.34 1.02 -5.70
CA SER A 325 -15.77 0.74 -5.62
C SER A 325 -16.44 1.71 -4.65
N VAL A 326 -17.60 2.26 -5.01
CA VAL A 326 -18.33 3.20 -4.14
C VAL A 326 -18.87 2.45 -2.93
N ARG A 327 -18.39 2.80 -1.72
CA ARG A 327 -18.86 2.21 -0.45
C ARG A 327 -20.12 2.92 0.07
N SER A 328 -20.13 4.24 0.01
CA SER A 328 -21.27 5.08 0.41
C SER A 328 -21.15 6.49 -0.18
N THR A 329 -22.29 7.16 -0.37
CA THR A 329 -22.33 8.60 -0.66
C THR A 329 -22.33 9.40 0.65
N LEU A 330 -21.63 10.52 0.66
CA LEU A 330 -21.48 11.43 1.82
C LEU A 330 -22.27 12.73 1.58
N GLU A 331 -22.23 13.65 2.54
CA GLU A 331 -22.91 14.96 2.38
C GLU A 331 -22.26 15.80 1.28
N ASN A 332 -20.92 15.87 1.26
CA ASN A 332 -20.09 16.66 0.32
C ASN A 332 -19.22 15.81 -0.63
N GLY A 333 -19.47 14.52 -0.80
CA GLY A 333 -18.62 13.67 -1.65
C GLY A 333 -18.98 12.19 -1.63
N ILE A 334 -18.03 11.32 -1.99
CA ILE A 334 -18.21 9.87 -1.97
C ILE A 334 -17.10 9.18 -1.17
N MET A 335 -17.44 8.06 -0.53
CA MET A 335 -16.48 7.14 0.06
C MET A 335 -16.25 5.97 -0.90
N LEU A 336 -14.98 5.67 -1.16
CA LEU A 336 -14.53 4.61 -2.03
C LEU A 336 -13.77 3.54 -1.23
N SER A 337 -13.89 2.28 -1.63
CA SER A 337 -13.03 1.18 -1.21
C SER A 337 -12.16 0.74 -2.39
N PHE A 338 -10.85 0.58 -2.21
CA PHE A 338 -9.89 0.25 -3.26
C PHE A 338 -8.82 -0.74 -2.76
N LEU A 339 -8.22 -1.52 -3.68
CA LEU A 339 -7.19 -2.51 -3.36
C LEU A 339 -7.61 -3.47 -2.22
N THR A 340 -8.87 -3.90 -2.24
CA THR A 340 -9.54 -4.76 -1.23
C THR A 340 -9.78 -4.13 0.15
N TYR A 341 -8.81 -3.45 0.75
CA TYR A 341 -8.86 -3.05 2.18
C TYR A 341 -8.68 -1.56 2.46
N PHE A 342 -8.24 -0.74 1.49
CA PHE A 342 -8.13 0.71 1.71
C PHE A 342 -9.45 1.43 1.49
N THR A 343 -9.72 2.45 2.31
CA THR A 343 -10.82 3.38 2.11
C THR A 343 -10.30 4.78 1.80
N GLY A 344 -10.88 5.43 0.80
CA GLY A 344 -10.59 6.82 0.44
C GLY A 344 -11.87 7.65 0.38
N THR A 345 -11.75 8.97 0.53
CA THR A 345 -12.87 9.90 0.33
C THR A 345 -12.57 10.85 -0.81
N VAL A 346 -13.55 11.08 -1.68
CA VAL A 346 -13.46 12.02 -2.80
C VAL A 346 -14.45 13.15 -2.58
N ASP A 347 -13.94 14.38 -2.44
CA ASP A 347 -14.73 15.61 -2.37
C ASP A 347 -15.49 15.84 -3.68
N MET A 348 -16.66 16.46 -3.61
CA MET A 348 -17.55 16.72 -4.74
C MET A 348 -16.87 17.46 -5.91
N PHE A 349 -15.88 18.31 -5.62
CA PHE A 349 -15.09 19.05 -6.61
C PHE A 349 -14.07 18.19 -7.38
N HIS A 350 -13.80 16.96 -6.94
CA HIS A 350 -12.89 16.01 -7.60
C HIS A 350 -13.65 14.89 -8.33
N LEU A 351 -14.98 14.99 -8.44
CA LEU A 351 -15.79 14.08 -9.27
C LEU A 351 -15.58 14.36 -10.76
N GLN A 352 -15.95 13.40 -11.60
CA GLN A 352 -15.77 13.49 -13.07
C GLN A 352 -16.49 14.69 -13.70
N ASN A 353 -17.63 15.09 -13.13
CA ASN A 353 -18.38 16.28 -13.53
C ASN A 353 -17.89 17.50 -12.75
N LYS A 354 -17.14 18.38 -13.42
CA LYS A 354 -16.55 19.62 -12.85
C LYS A 354 -17.59 20.56 -12.20
N PHE A 355 -18.84 20.47 -12.65
CA PHE A 355 -19.99 21.15 -12.06
C PHE A 355 -21.01 20.09 -11.64
N PRO A 356 -21.14 19.78 -10.34
CA PRO A 356 -22.10 18.81 -9.84
C PRO A 356 -23.52 19.39 -9.93
N ASN A 357 -24.39 18.72 -10.69
CA ASN A 357 -25.84 18.96 -10.62
C ASN A 357 -26.36 18.56 -9.23
N LYS A 358 -27.50 19.10 -8.79
CA LYS A 358 -28.10 18.77 -7.46
C LYS A 358 -28.26 17.25 -7.20
N ASN A 359 -28.38 16.46 -8.26
CA ASN A 359 -28.59 15.01 -8.24
C ASN A 359 -27.30 14.19 -8.45
N TRP A 360 -26.11 14.77 -8.28
CA TRP A 360 -24.83 14.07 -8.50
C TRP A 360 -24.66 12.76 -7.71
N LYS A 361 -25.44 12.56 -6.64
CA LYS A 361 -25.43 11.32 -5.83
C LYS A 361 -25.96 10.11 -6.60
N ASP A 362 -26.90 10.30 -7.51
CA ASP A 362 -27.57 9.23 -8.25
C ASP A 362 -26.61 8.58 -9.28
N ASP A 363 -25.62 9.34 -9.76
CA ASP A 363 -24.54 8.85 -10.62
C ASP A 363 -23.63 7.83 -9.91
N TYR A 364 -23.55 7.87 -8.58
CA TYR A 364 -22.59 7.09 -7.76
C TYR A 364 -23.31 6.13 -6.79
N ASN A 365 -24.09 5.22 -7.37
CA ASN A 365 -24.69 4.10 -6.63
C ASN A 365 -23.65 3.21 -5.93
N GLN A 366 -24.06 2.59 -4.83
CA GLN A 366 -23.22 1.68 -4.05
C GLN A 366 -22.69 0.51 -4.90
N ASN A 367 -21.46 0.09 -4.63
CA ASN A 367 -20.69 -0.93 -5.36
C ASN A 367 -20.38 -0.62 -6.84
N LYS A 368 -20.73 0.59 -7.36
CA LYS A 368 -20.28 1.03 -8.68
C LYS A 368 -18.75 1.05 -8.73
N LYS A 369 -18.17 0.36 -9.71
CA LYS A 369 -16.73 0.42 -9.99
C LYS A 369 -16.38 1.72 -10.72
N VAL A 370 -15.34 2.40 -10.26
CA VAL A 370 -14.85 3.68 -10.78
C VAL A 370 -13.31 3.68 -10.76
N ASN A 371 -12.72 4.39 -11.72
CA ASN A 371 -11.26 4.61 -11.72
C ASN A 371 -10.99 5.90 -10.93
N ALA A 372 -10.15 5.82 -9.91
CA ALA A 372 -9.76 6.96 -9.07
C ALA A 372 -8.26 7.21 -9.17
N ARG A 373 -7.82 8.47 -9.03
CA ARG A 373 -6.41 8.82 -8.90
C ARG A 373 -6.13 9.35 -7.49
N ILE A 374 -5.08 8.82 -6.85
CA ILE A 374 -4.70 9.19 -5.49
C ILE A 374 -4.09 10.61 -5.52
N LEU A 375 -4.73 11.56 -4.82
CA LEU A 375 -4.23 12.92 -4.68
C LEU A 375 -3.32 13.10 -3.45
N PHE A 376 -3.61 12.37 -2.38
CA PHE A 376 -2.84 12.40 -1.14
C PHE A 376 -3.02 11.12 -0.34
N ILE A 377 -2.05 10.84 0.54
CA ILE A 377 -2.00 9.70 1.44
C ILE A 377 -1.58 10.24 2.81
N ASP A 378 -2.36 9.88 3.83
CA ASP A 378 -2.06 10.07 5.25
C ASP A 378 -1.61 8.67 5.75
N PRO A 379 -0.32 8.46 6.05
CA PRO A 379 0.24 7.14 6.38
C PRO A 379 -0.13 6.66 7.81
#